data_AF-A0A831WS10-F1
#
_entry.id   AF-A0A831WS10-F1
#
_cell.length_a   1.000
_cell.length_b   1.000
_cell.length_c   1.000
_cell.angle_alpha   90.00
_cell.angle_beta   90.00
_cell.angle_gamma   90.00
#
_symmetry.space_group_name_H-M   'P 1'
#
loop_
_entity.id
_entity.type
_entity.pdbx_description
1 polymer ?
#
loop_
_entity_poly.entity_id
_entity_poly.type
_entity_poly.pdbx_seq_one_letter_code
_entity_poly.pdbx_strand_id
1 'polypeptide(L)'
;MIEPYCIVPVLGLPVASVFLGLAGLAFLWIKGFIALSLIGMALSWIALRRIKRDPIRFGGRRIAIAGLLISVTINLTAAGMLAVYIPKAINARAERQRAATRAQMYHLAHLLTEYKKQYFTLPQDLSDLRRITAEPLPLVDYWENEFRYFPNSPLIARKNKAGAVPLLNFQIISAGPDGKFETEDDLNMINDIFVDVTKENAPHQIPPLF
;
A
#
# COMPACT_ATOMS: atom_id res chain seq x y z
N MET A 1 63.21 29.70 -27.95
CA MET A 1 61.96 30.38 -27.55
C MET A 1 60.89 29.31 -27.44
N ILE A 2 60.37 29.06 -26.24
CA ILE A 2 59.30 28.07 -26.02
C ILE A 2 58.02 28.89 -25.92
N GLU A 3 57.12 28.74 -26.90
CA GLU A 3 55.82 29.40 -26.86
C GLU A 3 55.01 28.87 -25.66
N PRO A 4 54.43 29.74 -24.81
CA PRO A 4 53.57 29.29 -23.73
C PRO A 4 52.24 28.82 -24.34
N TYR A 5 52.03 27.51 -24.39
CA TYR A 5 50.74 26.93 -24.76
C TYR A 5 49.66 27.42 -23.79
N CYS A 6 48.76 28.29 -24.25
CA CYS A 6 47.52 28.61 -23.53
C CYS A 6 46.63 27.36 -23.49
N ILE A 7 46.71 26.60 -22.40
CA ILE A 7 45.82 25.47 -22.17
C ILE A 7 44.44 26.03 -21.83
N VAL A 8 43.52 25.96 -22.79
CA VAL A 8 42.12 26.36 -22.58
C VAL A 8 41.47 25.31 -21.67
N PRO A 9 40.92 25.68 -20.50
CA PRO A 9 40.34 24.72 -19.56
C PRO A 9 39.10 24.05 -20.15
N VAL A 10 39.02 22.72 -20.07
CA VAL A 10 37.89 21.95 -20.61
C VAL A 10 36.65 22.14 -19.71
N LEU A 11 35.73 22.99 -20.15
CA LEU A 11 34.50 23.39 -19.43
C LEU A 11 33.29 22.46 -19.67
N GLY A 12 33.41 21.44 -20.53
CA GLY A 12 32.26 20.64 -20.96
C GLY A 12 31.57 19.83 -19.86
N LEU A 13 32.32 19.28 -18.91
CA LEU A 13 31.78 18.41 -17.85
C LEU A 13 30.92 19.15 -16.80
N PRO A 14 31.35 20.31 -16.26
CA PRO A 14 30.52 21.09 -15.32
C PRO A 14 29.23 21.64 -15.93
N VAL A 15 29.26 22.02 -17.20
CA VAL A 15 28.07 22.54 -17.89
C VAL A 15 27.05 21.42 -18.10
N ALA A 16 27.50 20.23 -18.52
CA ALA A 16 26.63 19.07 -18.67
C ALA A 16 25.92 18.67 -17.37
N SER A 17 26.58 18.79 -16.20
CA SER A 17 25.95 18.44 -14.93
C SER A 17 24.89 19.44 -14.48
N VAL A 18 25.05 20.74 -14.78
CA VAL A 18 24.01 21.75 -14.51
C VAL A 18 22.79 21.54 -15.39
N PHE A 19 22.99 21.24 -16.69
CA PHE A 19 21.89 20.93 -17.60
C PHE A 19 21.15 19.65 -17.20
N LEU A 20 21.86 18.58 -16.81
CA LEU A 20 21.21 17.37 -16.30
C LEU A 20 20.47 17.62 -14.98
N GLY A 21 21.01 18.45 -14.08
CA GLY A 21 20.36 18.81 -12.83
C GLY A 21 19.07 19.62 -13.05
N LEU A 22 19.11 20.62 -13.93
CA LEU A 22 17.94 21.41 -14.31
C LEU A 22 16.89 20.58 -15.05
N ALA A 23 17.33 19.70 -15.96
CA ALA A 23 16.43 18.75 -16.61
C ALA A 23 15.77 17.83 -15.57
N GLY A 24 16.52 17.29 -14.62
CA GLY A 24 15.95 16.50 -13.51
C GLY A 24 14.87 17.24 -12.74
N LEU A 25 15.01 18.56 -12.55
CA LEU A 25 14.05 19.42 -11.84
C LEU A 25 12.76 19.62 -12.65
N ALA A 26 12.88 19.89 -13.96
CA ALA A 26 11.73 20.05 -14.86
C ALA A 26 10.94 18.73 -15.04
N PHE A 27 11.60 17.58 -14.85
CA PHE A 27 11.04 16.26 -15.12
C PHE A 27 10.67 15.45 -13.87
N LEU A 28 10.64 16.07 -12.68
CA LEU A 28 10.15 15.45 -11.42
C LEU A 28 8.74 14.85 -11.52
N TRP A 29 7.95 15.28 -12.51
CA TRP A 29 6.60 14.79 -12.76
C TRP A 29 6.54 13.46 -13.53
N ILE A 30 7.63 13.00 -14.16
CA ILE A 30 7.68 11.75 -14.93
C ILE A 30 8.41 10.68 -14.09
N LYS A 31 7.69 9.60 -13.74
CA LYS A 31 8.08 8.54 -12.77
C LYS A 31 9.39 7.75 -13.05
N GLY A 32 10.24 8.17 -13.99
CA GLY A 32 11.49 7.49 -14.36
C GLY A 32 12.79 8.26 -14.08
N PHE A 33 12.74 9.54 -13.70
CA PHE A 33 13.92 10.42 -13.79
C PHE A 33 14.74 10.60 -12.50
N ILE A 34 14.40 9.90 -11.40
CA ILE A 34 15.28 9.81 -10.21
C ILE A 34 16.66 9.26 -10.61
N ALA A 35 16.69 8.29 -11.53
CA ALA A 35 17.94 7.74 -12.06
C ALA A 35 18.81 8.82 -12.72
N LEU A 36 18.22 9.78 -13.43
CA LEU A 36 18.96 10.85 -14.10
C LEU A 36 19.57 11.85 -13.09
N SER A 37 18.87 12.12 -11.99
CA SER A 37 19.38 12.92 -10.88
C SER A 37 20.58 12.24 -10.19
N LEU A 38 20.53 10.93 -9.99
CA LEU A 38 21.65 10.14 -9.46
C LEU A 38 22.87 10.17 -10.40
N ILE A 39 22.63 10.09 -11.71
CA ILE A 39 23.68 10.23 -12.73
C ILE A 39 24.30 11.63 -12.66
N GLY A 40 23.49 12.69 -12.57
CA GLY A 40 23.98 14.07 -12.42
C GLY A 40 24.83 14.28 -11.15
N MET A 41 24.43 13.67 -10.04
CA MET A 41 25.19 13.66 -8.79
C MET A 41 26.53 12.92 -8.96
N ALA A 42 26.53 11.75 -9.61
CA ALA A 42 27.75 11.00 -9.87
C ALA A 42 28.73 11.76 -10.78
N LEU A 43 28.25 12.39 -11.86
CA LEU A 43 29.09 13.23 -12.73
C LEU A 43 29.67 14.43 -11.97
N SER A 44 28.86 15.10 -11.15
CA SER A 44 29.32 16.25 -10.34
C SER A 44 30.40 15.82 -9.33
N TRP A 45 30.23 14.65 -8.71
CA TRP A 45 31.24 14.07 -7.82
C TRP A 45 32.54 13.76 -8.57
N ILE A 46 32.46 13.13 -9.74
CA ILE A 46 33.63 12.80 -10.56
C ILE A 46 34.37 14.07 -11.00
N ALA A 47 33.64 15.10 -11.43
CA ALA A 47 34.21 16.40 -11.80
C ALA A 47 34.96 17.05 -10.63
N LEU A 48 34.37 17.05 -9.43
CA LEU A 48 35.01 17.59 -8.22
C LEU A 48 36.27 16.79 -7.83
N ARG A 49 36.26 15.46 -7.94
CA ARG A 49 37.45 14.63 -7.72
C ARG A 49 38.56 14.95 -8.72
N ARG A 50 38.25 15.21 -10.00
CA ARG A 50 39.24 15.57 -11.03
C ARG A 50 39.82 16.97 -10.80
N ILE A 51 38.99 17.96 -10.44
CA ILE A 51 39.45 19.33 -10.12
C ILE A 51 40.40 19.32 -8.91
N LYS A 52 40.15 18.48 -7.90
CA LYS A 52 41.05 18.36 -6.74
C LYS A 52 42.40 17.74 -7.09
N ARG A 53 42.47 16.86 -8.09
CA ARG A 53 43.71 16.20 -8.50
C ARG A 53 44.58 17.10 -9.39
N ASP A 54 43.98 17.78 -10.38
CA ASP A 54 44.71 18.63 -11.33
C ASP A 54 44.05 20.02 -11.48
N PRO A 55 44.24 20.94 -10.53
CA PRO A 55 43.57 22.24 -10.54
C PRO A 55 44.00 23.15 -11.69
N ILE A 56 45.19 22.92 -12.25
CA ILE A 56 45.77 23.73 -13.35
C ILE A 56 45.08 23.40 -14.70
N ARG A 57 44.63 22.15 -14.90
CA ARG A 57 43.97 21.71 -16.15
C ARG A 57 42.45 21.85 -16.14
N PHE A 58 41.82 21.87 -14.97
CA PHE A 58 40.36 21.86 -14.84
C PHE A 58 39.85 23.10 -14.09
N GLY A 59 39.26 24.04 -14.83
CA GLY A 59 38.48 25.16 -14.28
C GLY A 59 37.05 24.77 -13.91
N GLY A 60 36.32 25.65 -13.22
CA GLY A 60 34.87 25.49 -13.00
C GLY A 60 34.43 24.89 -11.66
N ARG A 61 35.27 24.95 -10.61
CA ARG A 61 34.94 24.49 -9.24
C ARG A 61 33.60 25.04 -8.73
N ARG A 62 33.30 26.32 -8.95
CA ARG A 62 32.03 26.94 -8.52
C ARG A 62 30.82 26.33 -9.22
N ILE A 63 30.94 26.03 -10.52
CA ILE A 63 29.87 25.41 -11.33
C ILE A 63 29.65 23.96 -10.89
N ALA A 64 30.73 23.20 -10.64
CA ALA A 64 30.61 21.83 -10.14
C ALA A 64 29.98 21.76 -8.74
N ILE A 65 30.29 22.72 -7.85
CA ILE A 65 29.64 22.82 -6.54
C ILE A 65 28.15 23.18 -6.70
N ALA A 66 27.81 24.14 -7.57
CA ALA A 66 26.43 24.52 -7.82
C ALA A 66 25.61 23.33 -8.37
N GLY A 67 26.15 22.59 -9.35
CA GLY A 67 25.51 21.39 -9.90
C GLY A 67 25.32 20.28 -8.86
N LEU A 68 26.29 20.10 -7.96
CA LEU A 68 26.17 19.14 -6.85
C LEU A 68 25.09 19.56 -5.85
N LEU A 69 25.06 20.84 -5.45
CA LEU A 69 24.05 21.35 -4.52
C LEU A 69 22.64 21.20 -5.09
N ILE A 70 22.44 21.56 -6.36
CA ILE A 70 21.15 21.39 -7.05
C ILE A 70 20.74 19.91 -7.05
N SER A 71 21.67 19.02 -7.45
CA SER A 71 21.39 17.57 -7.50
C SER A 71 21.06 17.01 -6.11
N VAL A 72 21.77 17.41 -5.07
CA VAL A 72 21.52 16.96 -3.68
C VAL A 72 20.16 17.45 -3.21
N THR A 73 19.82 18.71 -3.43
CA THR A 73 18.52 19.27 -3.03
C THR A 73 17.38 18.52 -3.71
N ILE A 74 17.47 18.29 -5.03
CA ILE A 74 16.45 17.53 -5.78
C ILE A 74 16.29 16.11 -5.22
N ASN A 75 17.40 15.39 -4.99
CA ASN A 75 17.34 14.04 -4.44
C ASN A 75 16.73 14.02 -3.04
N LEU A 76 17.05 15.00 -2.19
CA LEU A 76 16.49 15.10 -0.84
C LEU A 76 14.99 15.38 -0.88
N THR A 77 14.53 16.27 -1.76
CA THR A 77 13.10 16.55 -1.96
C THR A 77 12.37 15.31 -2.48
N ALA A 78 12.94 14.62 -3.48
CA ALA A 78 12.35 13.39 -4.03
C ALA A 78 12.28 12.27 -2.97
N ALA A 79 13.34 12.09 -2.18
CA ALA A 79 13.36 11.12 -1.08
C ALA A 79 12.30 11.45 -0.02
N GLY A 80 12.17 12.73 0.36
CA GLY A 80 11.14 13.20 1.28
C GLY A 80 9.72 12.93 0.78
N MET A 81 9.47 13.18 -0.51
CA MET A 81 8.18 12.85 -1.13
C MET A 81 7.92 11.33 -1.10
N LEU A 82 8.88 10.52 -1.54
CA LEU A 82 8.74 9.06 -1.55
C LEU A 82 8.46 8.50 -0.15
N ALA A 83 9.14 9.02 0.88
CA ALA A 83 8.91 8.61 2.27
C ALA A 83 7.45 8.83 2.72
N VAL A 84 6.76 9.85 2.20
CA VAL A 84 5.35 10.13 2.50
C VAL A 84 4.40 9.36 1.59
N TYR A 85 4.74 9.20 0.31
CA TYR A 85 3.86 8.57 -0.68
C TYR A 85 3.81 7.04 -0.57
N ILE A 86 4.93 6.39 -0.27
CA ILE A 86 4.99 4.92 -0.15
C ILE A 86 4.00 4.37 0.89
N PRO A 87 3.99 4.83 2.16
CA PRO A 87 3.06 4.30 3.15
C PRO A 87 1.59 4.58 2.77
N LYS A 88 1.31 5.76 2.20
CA LYS A 88 -0.05 6.08 1.72
C LYS A 88 -0.50 5.15 0.60
N ALA A 89 0.38 4.83 -0.34
CA ALA A 89 0.08 3.92 -1.44
C ALA A 89 -0.15 2.48 -0.94
N ILE A 90 0.63 2.02 0.03
CA ILE A 90 0.45 0.71 0.68
C ILE A 90 -0.89 0.64 1.39
N ASN A 91 -1.21 1.64 2.22
CA ASN A 91 -2.48 1.71 2.95
C ASN A 91 -3.68 1.80 2.01
N ALA A 92 -3.58 2.61 0.95
CA ALA A 92 -4.63 2.71 -0.06
C ALA A 92 -4.84 1.39 -0.81
N ARG A 93 -3.78 0.62 -1.06
CA ARG A 93 -3.90 -0.72 -1.64
C ARG A 93 -4.60 -1.67 -0.67
N ALA A 94 -4.18 -1.71 0.59
CA ALA A 94 -4.81 -2.56 1.60
C ALA A 94 -6.31 -2.25 1.76
N GLU A 95 -6.69 -0.96 1.75
CA GLU A 95 -8.10 -0.55 1.86
C GLU A 95 -8.92 -0.98 0.64
N ARG A 96 -8.36 -0.89 -0.57
CA ARG A 96 -9.04 -1.40 -1.79
C ARG A 96 -9.28 -2.90 -1.73
N GLN A 97 -8.31 -3.65 -1.20
CA GLN A 97 -8.44 -5.11 -1.05
C GLN A 97 -9.54 -5.44 -0.04
N ARG A 98 -9.54 -4.79 1.12
CA ARG A 98 -10.62 -4.92 2.13
C ARG A 98 -11.97 -4.56 1.54
N ALA A 99 -12.09 -3.47 0.79
CA ALA A 99 -13.35 -3.08 0.15
C ALA A 99 -13.83 -4.11 -0.89
N ALA A 100 -12.93 -4.71 -1.66
CA ALA A 100 -13.27 -5.77 -2.61
C ALA A 100 -13.78 -7.04 -1.90
N THR A 101 -13.10 -7.47 -0.84
CA THR A 101 -13.56 -8.59 -0.01
C THR A 101 -14.93 -8.29 0.61
N ARG A 102 -15.15 -7.07 1.14
CA ARG A 102 -16.45 -6.67 1.67
C ARG A 102 -17.55 -6.75 0.61
N ALA A 103 -17.29 -6.32 -0.62
CA ALA A 103 -18.25 -6.42 -1.72
C ALA A 103 -18.62 -7.88 -2.06
N GLN A 104 -17.63 -8.79 -2.06
CA GLN A 104 -17.88 -10.23 -2.25
C GLN A 104 -18.73 -10.81 -1.10
N MET A 105 -18.44 -10.42 0.14
CA MET A 105 -19.22 -10.84 1.31
C MET A 105 -20.66 -10.35 1.21
N TYR A 106 -20.90 -9.08 0.85
CA TYR A 106 -22.25 -8.56 0.60
C TYR A 106 -23.00 -9.35 -0.48
N HIS A 107 -22.32 -9.72 -1.56
CA HIS A 107 -22.90 -10.56 -2.60
C HIS A 107 -23.32 -11.94 -2.05
N LEU A 108 -22.47 -12.59 -1.25
CA LEU A 108 -22.84 -13.84 -0.56
C LEU A 108 -24.00 -13.67 0.42
N ALA A 109 -24.00 -12.60 1.22
CA ALA A 109 -25.11 -12.30 2.15
C ALA A 109 -26.44 -12.13 1.41
N HIS A 110 -26.41 -11.48 0.25
CA HIS A 110 -27.58 -11.33 -0.60
C HIS A 110 -28.09 -12.69 -1.09
N LEU A 111 -27.21 -13.54 -1.63
CA LEU A 111 -27.57 -14.89 -2.08
C LEU A 111 -28.11 -15.76 -0.93
N LEU A 112 -27.50 -15.70 0.25
CA LEU A 112 -27.99 -16.42 1.44
C LEU A 112 -29.39 -15.95 1.84
N THR A 113 -29.66 -14.65 1.73
CA THR A 113 -30.97 -14.07 2.02
C THR A 113 -32.01 -14.53 1.01
N GLU A 114 -31.68 -14.57 -0.27
CA GLU A 114 -32.56 -15.10 -1.32
C GLU A 114 -32.82 -16.60 -1.14
N TYR A 115 -31.78 -17.38 -0.83
CA TYR A 115 -31.92 -18.81 -0.52
C TYR A 115 -32.88 -19.02 0.65
N LYS A 116 -32.71 -18.24 1.73
CA LYS A 116 -33.59 -18.28 2.90
C LYS A 116 -35.03 -17.91 2.56
N LYS A 117 -35.26 -16.93 1.69
CA LYS A 117 -36.62 -16.58 1.23
C LYS A 117 -37.28 -17.73 0.47
N GLN A 118 -36.52 -18.46 -0.36
CA GLN A 118 -37.03 -19.52 -1.21
C GLN A 118 -37.26 -20.84 -0.44
N TYR A 119 -36.34 -21.22 0.43
CA TYR A 119 -36.35 -22.52 1.13
C TYR A 119 -36.68 -22.43 2.63
N PHE A 120 -36.95 -21.22 3.14
CA PHE A 120 -37.21 -20.93 4.56
C PHE A 120 -36.12 -21.42 5.54
N THR A 121 -34.97 -21.82 5.02
CA THR A 121 -33.84 -22.40 5.75
C THR A 121 -32.54 -21.86 5.18
N LEU A 122 -31.48 -21.84 5.98
CA LEU A 122 -30.13 -21.48 5.52
C LEU A 122 -29.42 -22.74 4.96
N PRO A 123 -28.58 -22.60 3.93
CA PRO A 123 -27.80 -23.72 3.43
C PRO A 123 -26.81 -24.21 4.48
N GLN A 124 -26.38 -25.48 4.42
CA GLN A 124 -25.34 -25.98 5.33
C GLN A 124 -23.93 -25.62 4.83
N ASP A 125 -23.78 -25.50 3.52
CA ASP A 125 -22.54 -25.14 2.84
C ASP A 125 -22.78 -24.06 1.79
N LEU A 126 -21.78 -23.20 1.52
CA LEU A 126 -21.89 -22.15 0.49
C LEU A 126 -22.08 -22.74 -0.91
N SER A 127 -21.62 -23.97 -1.15
CA SER A 127 -21.82 -24.66 -2.44
C SER A 127 -23.30 -24.88 -2.78
N ASP A 128 -24.19 -24.99 -1.80
CA ASP A 128 -25.64 -25.12 -2.00
C ASP A 128 -26.27 -23.87 -2.64
N LEU A 129 -25.61 -22.71 -2.59
CA LEU A 129 -26.09 -21.50 -3.26
C LEU A 129 -26.14 -21.65 -4.79
N ARG A 130 -25.44 -22.62 -5.37
CA ARG A 130 -25.53 -22.94 -6.81
C ARG A 130 -26.93 -23.38 -7.23
N ARG A 131 -27.81 -23.75 -6.28
CA ARG A 131 -29.21 -24.10 -6.57
C ARG A 131 -30.06 -22.89 -6.93
N ILE A 132 -29.65 -21.68 -6.54
CA ILE A 132 -30.42 -20.44 -6.77
C ILE A 132 -29.76 -19.50 -7.77
N THR A 133 -28.47 -19.66 -8.06
CA THR A 133 -27.77 -18.85 -9.05
C THR A 133 -26.89 -19.70 -9.96
N ALA A 134 -26.85 -19.34 -11.24
CA ALA A 134 -25.93 -19.90 -12.22
C ALA A 134 -24.58 -19.15 -12.26
N GLU A 135 -24.49 -18.00 -11.56
CA GLU A 135 -23.27 -17.20 -11.50
C GLU A 135 -22.17 -17.88 -10.67
N PRO A 136 -20.88 -17.65 -11.00
CA PRO A 136 -19.78 -18.18 -10.22
C PRO A 136 -19.78 -17.59 -8.81
N LEU A 137 -19.82 -18.46 -7.80
CA LEU A 137 -19.82 -18.05 -6.40
C LEU A 137 -18.45 -17.51 -5.98
N PRO A 138 -18.37 -16.34 -5.34
CA PRO A 138 -17.13 -15.84 -4.74
C PRO A 138 -16.85 -16.60 -3.44
N LEU A 139 -16.26 -17.80 -3.56
CA LEU A 139 -15.92 -18.65 -2.40
C LEU A 139 -14.59 -18.26 -1.73
N VAL A 140 -13.79 -17.43 -2.40
CA VAL A 140 -12.51 -16.94 -1.91
C VAL A 140 -12.51 -15.43 -1.84
N ASP A 141 -11.78 -14.89 -0.87
CA ASP A 141 -11.57 -13.46 -0.70
C ASP A 141 -10.50 -12.92 -1.67
N TYR A 142 -10.21 -11.62 -1.57
CA TYR A 142 -9.18 -10.98 -2.40
C TYR A 142 -7.78 -11.60 -2.22
N TRP A 143 -7.49 -12.17 -1.05
CA TRP A 143 -6.20 -12.79 -0.70
C TRP A 143 -6.18 -14.28 -1.00
N GLU A 144 -7.16 -14.78 -1.79
CA GLU A 144 -7.29 -16.18 -2.19
C GLU A 144 -7.56 -17.13 -1.01
N ASN A 145 -7.99 -16.60 0.13
CA ASN A 145 -8.40 -17.40 1.28
C ASN A 145 -9.90 -17.74 1.19
N GLU A 146 -10.28 -18.96 1.55
CA GLU A 146 -11.68 -19.39 1.56
C GLU A 146 -12.49 -18.66 2.65
N PHE A 147 -13.72 -18.28 2.33
CA PHE A 147 -14.64 -17.78 3.34
C PHE A 147 -15.12 -18.90 4.26
N ARG A 148 -15.05 -18.67 5.58
CA ARG A 148 -15.73 -19.55 6.55
C ARG A 148 -17.17 -19.12 6.73
N TYR A 149 -18.08 -20.07 6.59
CA TYR A 149 -19.51 -19.86 6.72
C TYR A 149 -20.07 -20.66 7.89
N PHE A 150 -20.91 -20.00 8.69
CA PHE A 150 -21.62 -20.62 9.82
C PHE A 150 -23.12 -20.34 9.71
N PRO A 151 -23.97 -21.36 9.43
CA PRO A 151 -25.41 -21.18 9.24
C PRO A 151 -26.20 -20.88 10.51
N ASN A 152 -25.57 -20.86 11.68
CA ASN A 152 -26.13 -20.41 12.97
C ASN A 152 -24.97 -19.91 13.84
N SER A 153 -24.60 -18.63 13.70
CA SER A 153 -23.37 -18.10 14.30
C SER A 153 -23.31 -18.31 15.83
N PRO A 154 -22.21 -18.90 16.36
CA PRO A 154 -22.03 -19.06 17.81
C PRO A 154 -21.78 -17.74 18.54
N LEU A 155 -21.28 -16.69 17.86
CA LEU A 155 -21.08 -15.37 18.46
C LEU A 155 -22.40 -14.73 18.91
N ILE A 156 -23.47 -14.98 18.18
CA ILE A 156 -24.81 -14.47 18.51
C ILE A 156 -25.46 -15.30 19.62
N ALA A 157 -25.22 -16.61 19.63
CA ALA A 157 -25.68 -17.49 20.71
C ALA A 157 -25.09 -17.09 22.08
N ARG A 158 -23.85 -16.57 22.10
CA ARG A 158 -23.22 -16.06 23.33
C ARG A 158 -23.76 -14.70 23.77
N LYS A 159 -24.17 -13.85 22.81
CA LYS A 159 -24.72 -12.50 23.06
C LYS A 159 -26.16 -12.52 23.57
N ASN A 160 -26.96 -13.50 23.13
CA ASN A 160 -28.35 -13.68 23.58
C ASN A 160 -28.43 -14.40 24.93
N LYS A 161 -27.86 -13.80 25.99
CA LYS A 161 -28.31 -14.10 27.36
C LYS A 161 -29.67 -13.41 27.56
N ALA A 162 -30.73 -14.22 27.70
CA ALA A 162 -32.14 -13.87 27.91
C ALA A 162 -33.03 -13.90 26.64
N GLY A 163 -33.59 -15.08 26.34
CA GLY A 163 -34.94 -15.21 25.76
C GLY A 163 -35.19 -14.72 24.33
N ALA A 164 -34.20 -14.19 23.61
CA ALA A 164 -34.36 -13.79 22.21
C ALA A 164 -34.37 -15.03 21.30
N VAL A 165 -35.44 -15.17 20.50
CA VAL A 165 -35.62 -16.23 19.51
C VAL A 165 -34.34 -16.34 18.65
N PRO A 166 -33.79 -17.55 18.41
CA PRO A 166 -32.71 -17.74 17.45
C PRO A 166 -33.26 -17.42 16.06
N LEU A 167 -33.19 -16.15 15.68
CA LEU A 167 -33.37 -15.73 14.30
C LEU A 167 -32.30 -16.48 13.49
N LEU A 168 -32.71 -17.10 12.38
CA LEU A 168 -31.82 -17.74 11.41
C LEU A 168 -30.78 -16.71 10.96
N ASN A 169 -29.63 -16.75 11.61
CA ASN A 169 -28.56 -15.78 11.48
C ASN A 169 -27.32 -16.50 10.94
N PHE A 170 -26.70 -15.91 9.94
CA PHE A 170 -25.47 -16.46 9.37
C PHE A 170 -24.28 -15.57 9.70
N GLN A 171 -23.10 -16.19 9.73
CA GLN A 171 -21.84 -15.49 9.80
C GLN A 171 -20.95 -15.92 8.64
N ILE A 172 -20.30 -14.94 8.01
CA ILE A 172 -19.25 -15.13 7.02
C ILE A 172 -17.99 -14.48 7.57
N ILE A 173 -16.87 -15.21 7.54
CA ILE A 173 -15.56 -14.74 8.02
C ILE A 173 -14.55 -14.85 6.88
N SER A 174 -13.80 -13.78 6.64
CA SER A 174 -12.55 -13.81 5.87
C SER A 174 -11.38 -13.65 6.82
N ALA A 175 -10.34 -14.46 6.61
CA ALA A 175 -9.09 -14.42 7.37
C ALA A 175 -8.25 -13.16 7.06
N GLY A 176 -8.58 -12.42 6.00
CA GLY A 176 -7.85 -11.21 5.67
C GLY A 176 -6.44 -11.47 5.10
N PRO A 177 -5.51 -10.51 5.24
CA PRO A 177 -4.20 -10.56 4.60
C PRO A 177 -3.24 -11.64 5.12
N ASP A 178 -3.41 -12.08 6.37
CA ASP A 178 -2.48 -13.03 7.01
C ASP A 178 -2.91 -14.50 6.82
N GLY A 179 -4.12 -14.73 6.31
CA GLY A 179 -4.69 -16.05 6.05
C GLY A 179 -5.01 -16.86 7.31
N LYS A 180 -4.99 -16.23 8.49
CA LYS A 180 -5.29 -16.89 9.76
C LYS A 180 -6.61 -16.37 10.29
N PHE A 181 -7.46 -17.30 10.72
CA PHE A 181 -8.70 -16.96 11.40
C PHE A 181 -8.44 -16.69 12.88
N GLU A 182 -9.38 -15.98 13.51
CA GLU A 182 -9.35 -15.56 14.90
C GLU A 182 -8.27 -14.51 15.20
N THR A 183 -7.95 -13.68 14.21
CA THR A 183 -7.00 -12.58 14.35
C THR A 183 -7.70 -11.22 14.31
N GLU A 184 -6.95 -10.13 14.56
CA GLU A 184 -7.49 -8.77 14.49
C GLU A 184 -7.80 -8.30 13.08
N ASP A 185 -7.22 -8.95 12.07
CA ASP A 185 -7.40 -8.61 10.65
C ASP A 185 -8.62 -9.31 10.01
N ASP A 186 -9.28 -10.21 10.76
CA ASP A 186 -10.46 -10.95 10.31
C ASP A 186 -11.63 -10.03 9.99
N LEU A 187 -12.20 -10.20 8.79
CA LEU A 187 -13.43 -9.54 8.40
C LEU A 187 -14.63 -10.43 8.75
N ASN A 188 -15.33 -10.06 9.82
CA ASN A 188 -16.52 -10.76 10.28
C ASN A 188 -17.79 -10.04 9.83
N MET A 189 -18.68 -10.76 9.15
CA MET A 189 -19.99 -10.25 8.77
C MET A 189 -21.08 -11.14 9.35
N ILE A 190 -22.02 -10.52 10.05
CA ILE A 190 -23.18 -11.15 10.66
C ILE A 190 -24.43 -10.50 10.10
N ASN A 191 -25.29 -11.26 9.42
CA ASN A 191 -26.54 -10.77 8.85
C ASN A 191 -26.39 -9.45 8.07
N ASP A 192 -25.45 -9.40 7.13
CA ASP A 192 -25.17 -8.23 6.30
C ASP A 192 -24.47 -7.05 7.02
N ILE A 193 -24.13 -7.20 8.31
CA ILE A 193 -23.47 -6.16 9.11
C ILE A 193 -22.06 -6.61 9.46
N PHE A 194 -21.06 -5.77 9.19
CA PHE A 194 -19.69 -6.01 9.64
C PHE A 194 -19.56 -5.79 11.15
N VAL A 195 -18.94 -6.73 11.84
CA VAL A 195 -18.73 -6.71 13.30
C VAL A 195 -17.25 -6.75 13.60
N ASP A 196 -16.79 -5.84 14.45
CA ASP A 196 -15.39 -5.70 14.86
C ASP A 196 -15.15 -6.51 16.14
N VAL A 197 -14.55 -7.69 16.03
CA VAL A 197 -14.43 -8.67 17.13
C VAL A 197 -13.47 -8.18 18.24
N THR A 198 -12.53 -7.29 17.90
CA THR A 198 -11.56 -6.68 18.83
C THR A 198 -12.21 -5.85 19.94
N LYS A 199 -13.42 -5.30 19.74
CA LYS A 199 -14.12 -4.54 20.80
C LYS A 199 -14.90 -5.40 21.78
N GLU A 200 -15.22 -6.64 21.43
CA GLU A 200 -16.11 -7.50 22.23
C GLU A 200 -15.32 -8.48 23.12
N ASN A 201 -14.03 -8.71 22.82
CA ASN A 201 -13.11 -9.52 23.64
C ASN A 201 -12.05 -8.71 24.41
N ALA A 202 -12.08 -7.37 24.39
CA ALA A 202 -11.27 -6.60 25.34
C ALA A 202 -11.74 -6.98 26.75
N PRO A 203 -10.91 -7.64 27.59
CA PRO A 203 -11.27 -7.81 28.99
C PRO A 203 -11.55 -6.41 29.53
N HIS A 204 -12.67 -6.22 30.23
CA HIS A 204 -12.94 -5.00 30.97
C HIS A 204 -11.67 -4.63 31.74
N GLN A 205 -10.90 -3.67 31.22
CA GLN A 205 -9.88 -3.00 32.01
C GLN A 205 -10.67 -2.22 33.03
N ILE A 206 -10.80 -2.82 34.22
CA ILE A 206 -11.25 -2.12 35.41
C ILE A 206 -10.33 -0.89 35.50
N PRO A 207 -10.85 0.34 35.43
CA PRO A 207 -10.00 1.51 35.60
C PRO A 207 -9.34 1.39 36.97
N PRO A 208 -8.02 1.68 37.10
CA PRO A 208 -7.40 1.70 38.41
C PRO A 208 -8.17 2.74 39.25
N LEU A 209 -8.74 2.27 40.36
CA LEU A 209 -9.27 3.15 41.40
C LEU A 209 -8.08 3.94 41.94
N PHE A 210 -7.97 5.19 41.51
CA PHE A 210 -7.24 6.23 42.21
C PHE A 210 -8.24 7.24 42.73
#